data_AF-A0A2W5W0P0-F1
#
_entry.id   AF-A0A2W5W0P0-F1
#
_cell.length_a   1.000
_cell.length_b   1.000
_cell.length_c   1.000
_cell.angle_alpha   90.00
_cell.angle_beta   90.00
_cell.angle_gamma   90.00
#
_symmetry.space_group_name_H-M   'P 1'
#
loop_
_entity.id
_entity.type
_entity.pdbx_description
1 polymer ?
#
loop_
_entity_poly.entity_id
_entity_poly.type
_entity_poly.pdbx_seq_one_letter_code
_entity_poly.pdbx_strand_id
1 'polypeptide(L)'
;MRALVLTTLMLVGCSESQPCRNCPSVQGTYAMTWADAGGLTDGDGGVVTGTCTFEGPRPATLTLTHKDSNVTTVIDDAPIGGTLYDTYDLALSGGGDGVTYKLRALSIPEGGGSDAGMSLRGSLTSGRVDSASGEYCETSDSFTAQRISR
;
A
#
# COMPACT_ATOMS: atom_id res chain seq x y z
N MET A 1 43.81 -22.65 -32.59
CA MET A 1 43.23 -22.16 -31.33
C MET A 1 42.11 -21.18 -31.68
N ARG A 2 40.85 -21.61 -31.61
CA ARG A 2 39.67 -20.76 -31.86
C ARG A 2 39.04 -20.49 -30.49
N ALA A 3 39.25 -19.29 -29.97
CA ALA A 3 38.49 -18.79 -28.83
C ALA A 3 37.19 -18.19 -29.38
N LEU A 4 36.07 -18.89 -29.21
CA LEU A 4 34.75 -18.32 -29.45
C LEU A 4 34.34 -17.61 -28.15
N VAL A 5 34.21 -16.29 -28.25
CA VAL A 5 33.80 -15.38 -27.19
C VAL A 5 32.38 -15.74 -26.77
N LEU A 6 32.24 -16.14 -25.50
CA LEU A 6 30.96 -16.35 -24.84
C LEU A 6 30.41 -14.95 -24.49
N THR A 7 29.49 -14.44 -25.30
CA THR A 7 28.79 -13.18 -25.02
C THR A 7 27.84 -13.40 -23.86
N THR A 8 28.28 -13.02 -22.66
CA THR A 8 27.45 -12.96 -21.46
C THR A 8 26.39 -11.89 -21.65
N LEU A 9 25.15 -12.32 -21.95
CA LEU A 9 23.98 -11.46 -21.94
C LEU A 9 23.69 -11.08 -20.48
N MET A 10 24.10 -9.89 -20.05
CA MET A 10 23.73 -9.36 -18.74
C MET A 10 22.23 -9.04 -18.75
N LEU A 11 21.52 -9.67 -17.80
CA LEU A 11 20.28 -9.16 -17.22
C LEU A 11 20.51 -7.72 -16.72
N VAL A 12 19.47 -6.88 -16.74
CA VAL A 12 18.95 -6.02 -15.64
C VAL A 12 18.05 -4.96 -16.29
N GLY A 13 16.75 -5.14 -16.13
CA GLY A 13 15.74 -4.14 -16.46
C GLY A 13 14.67 -4.07 -15.37
N CYS A 14 15.06 -4.29 -14.11
CA CYS A 14 14.24 -3.86 -12.98
C CYS A 14 14.37 -2.33 -12.94
N SER A 15 13.33 -1.61 -13.30
CA SER A 15 13.23 -0.19 -12.97
C SER A 15 13.30 -0.07 -11.45
N GLU A 16 14.47 0.26 -10.90
CA GLU A 16 14.65 0.50 -9.48
C GLU A 16 13.93 1.80 -9.13
N SER A 17 12.65 1.70 -8.77
CA SER A 17 11.88 2.85 -8.25
C SER A 17 12.64 3.45 -7.07
N GLN A 18 12.97 4.73 -7.13
CA GLN A 18 13.78 5.40 -6.11
C GLN A 18 12.89 6.15 -5.13
N PRO A 19 13.30 6.31 -3.85
CA PRO A 19 12.59 7.17 -2.92
C PRO A 19 12.44 8.58 -3.51
N CYS A 20 11.21 9.09 -3.55
CA CYS A 20 10.95 10.33 -4.24
C CYS A 20 11.51 11.54 -3.48
N ARG A 21 12.23 12.41 -4.19
CA ARG A 21 12.77 13.64 -3.62
C ARG A 21 11.99 14.90 -3.99
N ASN A 22 11.26 14.87 -5.11
CA ASN A 22 10.57 16.03 -5.68
C ASN A 22 9.10 15.75 -6.05
N CYS A 23 8.48 14.74 -5.45
CA CYS A 23 7.07 14.43 -5.71
C CYS A 23 6.16 15.48 -5.07
N PRO A 24 4.99 15.77 -5.66
CA PRO A 24 3.93 16.50 -4.98
C PRO A 24 3.61 15.86 -3.64
N SER A 25 3.39 16.68 -2.62
CA SER A 25 3.14 16.14 -1.28
C SER A 25 1.82 15.38 -1.22
N VAL A 26 1.89 14.13 -0.77
CA VAL A 26 0.74 13.28 -0.43
C VAL A 26 0.20 13.56 0.98
N GLN A 27 0.75 14.53 1.71
CA GLN A 27 0.23 14.93 3.02
C GLN A 27 -1.25 15.37 2.92
N GLY A 28 -2.01 14.98 3.94
CA GLY A 28 -3.38 15.45 4.16
C GLY A 28 -4.29 14.35 4.68
N THR A 29 -5.56 14.70 4.86
CA THR A 29 -6.64 13.76 5.18
C THR A 29 -7.39 13.42 3.91
N TYR A 30 -7.65 12.13 3.70
CA TYR A 30 -8.34 11.57 2.55
C TYR A 30 -9.64 10.93 2.99
N ALA A 31 -10.72 11.17 2.25
CA ALA A 31 -11.96 10.40 2.35
C ALA A 31 -11.81 9.12 1.53
N MET A 32 -12.08 7.96 2.13
CA MET A 32 -11.89 6.65 1.51
C MET A 32 -13.20 6.06 0.98
N THR A 33 -13.10 5.38 -0.15
CA THR A 33 -14.17 4.56 -0.74
C THR A 33 -13.62 3.18 -1.01
N TRP A 34 -14.29 2.14 -0.52
CA TRP A 34 -13.88 0.74 -0.63
C TRP A 34 -14.70 0.07 -1.73
N ALA A 35 -14.03 -0.53 -2.72
CA ALA A 35 -14.72 -1.20 -3.83
C ALA A 35 -15.22 -2.59 -3.41
N ASP A 36 -14.44 -3.29 -2.57
CA ASP A 36 -14.68 -4.67 -2.17
C ASP A 36 -15.24 -4.77 -0.75
N ALA A 37 -16.22 -3.93 -0.41
CA ALA A 37 -16.89 -3.96 0.90
C ALA A 37 -17.66 -5.29 1.11
N GLY A 38 -16.95 -6.38 1.37
CA GLY A 38 -17.53 -7.69 1.72
C GLY A 38 -16.73 -8.96 1.32
N GLY A 39 -15.50 -8.89 0.81
CA GLY A 39 -14.77 -10.10 0.37
C GLY A 39 -13.54 -10.47 1.21
N LEU A 40 -13.64 -11.53 2.02
CA LEU A 40 -12.45 -12.18 2.58
C LEU A 40 -11.69 -12.87 1.43
N THR A 41 -10.50 -12.36 1.10
CA THR A 41 -9.61 -12.93 0.07
C THR A 41 -8.39 -13.53 0.75
N ASP A 42 -8.05 -14.78 0.43
CA ASP A 42 -6.76 -15.32 0.86
C ASP A 42 -5.61 -14.58 0.14
N GLY A 43 -4.39 -14.71 0.68
CA GLY A 43 -3.20 -14.04 0.13
C GLY A 43 -2.85 -14.42 -1.32
N ASP A 44 -3.57 -15.38 -1.93
CA ASP A 44 -3.43 -15.80 -3.33
C ASP A 44 -4.61 -15.35 -4.22
N GLY A 45 -5.53 -14.52 -3.70
CA GLY A 45 -6.69 -14.02 -4.42
C GLY A 45 -7.83 -15.03 -4.58
N GLY A 46 -7.78 -16.14 -3.84
CA GLY A 46 -8.87 -17.08 -3.66
C GLY A 46 -9.92 -16.55 -2.68
N VAL A 47 -11.18 -16.95 -2.89
CA VAL A 47 -12.24 -16.75 -1.88
C VAL A 47 -11.85 -17.58 -0.66
N VAL A 48 -11.76 -16.95 0.52
CA VAL A 48 -11.48 -17.65 1.78
C VAL A 48 -12.54 -18.73 1.98
N THR A 49 -12.14 -19.99 1.77
CA THR A 49 -12.96 -21.18 2.07
C THR A 49 -12.63 -21.77 3.45
N GLY A 50 -11.91 -21.02 4.29
CA GLY A 50 -11.50 -21.41 5.64
C GLY A 50 -12.35 -20.79 6.75
N THR A 51 -12.14 -21.26 7.99
CA THR A 51 -12.74 -20.75 9.24
C THR A 51 -12.26 -19.35 9.65
N CYS A 52 -11.42 -18.72 8.82
CA CYS A 52 -10.89 -17.40 9.04
C CYS A 52 -12.01 -16.35 8.96
N THR A 53 -12.29 -15.69 10.08
CA THR A 53 -13.37 -14.67 10.22
C THR A 53 -12.84 -13.25 10.40
N PHE A 54 -11.52 -13.05 10.24
CA PHE A 54 -10.91 -11.74 10.39
C PHE A 54 -11.28 -10.83 9.21
N GLU A 55 -12.05 -9.79 9.47
CA GLU A 55 -12.24 -8.68 8.54
C GLU A 55 -11.25 -7.56 8.84
N GLY A 56 -10.47 -7.15 7.84
CA GLY A 56 -9.56 -6.01 7.96
C GLY A 56 -10.32 -4.67 8.18
N PRO A 57 -9.67 -3.66 8.78
CA PRO A 57 -10.26 -2.35 8.99
C PRO A 57 -10.51 -1.65 7.66
N ARG A 58 -11.66 -0.97 7.57
CA ARG A 58 -12.06 -0.14 6.42
C ARG A 58 -12.33 1.29 6.89
N PRO A 59 -11.27 2.05 7.27
CA PRO A 59 -11.45 3.41 7.78
C PRO A 59 -12.14 4.29 6.74
N ALA A 60 -13.03 5.17 7.21
CA ALA A 60 -13.68 6.17 6.35
C ALA A 60 -12.71 7.29 5.94
N THR A 61 -11.67 7.52 6.74
CA THR A 61 -10.66 8.54 6.49
C THR A 61 -9.24 8.01 6.71
N LEU A 62 -8.29 8.51 5.94
CA LEU A 62 -6.87 8.22 6.06
C LEU A 62 -6.09 9.52 6.18
N THR A 63 -5.29 9.70 7.23
CA THR A 63 -4.46 10.90 7.39
C THR A 63 -3.00 10.54 7.17
N LEU A 64 -2.42 11.08 6.09
CA LEU A 64 -1.03 10.86 5.74
C LEU A 64 -0.17 12.05 6.22
N THR A 65 0.90 11.74 6.95
CA THR A 65 2.00 12.68 7.21
C THR A 65 3.12 12.36 6.24
N HIS A 66 3.71 13.38 5.60
CA HIS A 66 4.74 13.20 4.59
C HIS A 66 5.95 14.09 4.89
N LYS A 67 7.13 13.50 4.93
CA LYS A 67 8.39 14.20 5.10
C LYS A 67 9.47 13.54 4.24
N ASP A 68 10.06 14.33 3.34
CA ASP A 68 10.99 13.85 2.32
C ASP A 68 10.34 12.72 1.49
N SER A 69 10.90 11.52 1.47
CA SER A 69 10.28 10.34 0.86
C SER A 69 9.47 9.50 1.85
N ASN A 70 9.48 9.84 3.14
CA ASN A 70 8.86 9.04 4.19
C ASN A 70 7.41 9.47 4.40
N VAL A 71 6.51 8.50 4.41
CA VAL A 71 5.09 8.70 4.67
C VAL A 71 4.65 7.83 5.82
N THR A 72 3.82 8.37 6.71
CA THR A 72 3.29 7.66 7.88
C THR A 72 1.79 7.91 8.06
N THR A 73 1.10 6.97 8.67
CA THR A 73 -0.30 7.09 9.08
C THR A 73 -0.60 6.09 10.21
N VAL A 74 -1.86 6.05 10.66
CA VAL A 74 -2.35 5.14 11.70
C VAL A 74 -3.56 4.42 11.15
N ILE A 75 -3.59 3.10 11.30
CA ILE A 75 -4.73 2.25 10.97
C ILE A 75 -5.04 1.42 12.21
N ASP A 76 -6.25 1.54 12.74
CA ASP A 76 -6.71 0.80 13.93
C ASP A 76 -5.71 0.90 15.11
N ASP A 77 -5.35 2.14 15.45
CA ASP A 77 -4.32 2.50 16.45
C ASP A 77 -2.89 1.98 16.19
N ALA A 78 -2.66 1.23 15.11
CA ALA A 78 -1.35 0.77 14.70
C ALA A 78 -0.64 1.80 13.80
N PRO A 79 0.59 2.24 14.14
CA PRO A 79 1.36 3.09 13.27
C PRO A 79 1.85 2.29 12.05
N ILE A 80 1.63 2.85 10.86
CA ILE A 80 2.17 2.32 9.62
C ILE A 80 3.01 3.38 8.92
N GLY A 81 4.08 2.96 8.27
CA GLY A 81 5.01 3.87 7.62
C GLY A 81 5.75 3.23 6.46
N GLY A 82 6.36 4.07 5.64
CA GLY A 82 7.08 3.62 4.48
C GLY A 82 7.45 4.74 3.53
N THR A 83 7.50 4.41 2.24
CA THR A 83 8.14 5.26 1.22
C THR A 83 7.16 5.64 0.12
N LEU A 84 7.22 6.92 -0.29
CA LEU A 84 6.73 7.38 -1.58
C LEU A 84 7.87 7.29 -2.60
N TYR A 85 7.64 6.57 -3.68
CA TYR A 85 8.60 6.40 -4.78
C TYR A 85 8.37 7.42 -5.89
N ASP A 86 9.39 7.65 -6.71
CA ASP A 86 9.35 8.53 -7.89
C ASP A 86 8.36 8.07 -8.97
N THR A 87 7.93 6.80 -8.91
CA THR A 87 6.81 6.23 -9.67
C THR A 87 5.44 6.64 -9.15
N TYR A 88 5.37 7.50 -8.12
CA TYR A 88 4.16 7.87 -7.38
C TYR A 88 3.54 6.71 -6.57
N ASP A 89 4.23 5.57 -6.50
CA ASP A 89 3.83 4.46 -5.64
C ASP A 89 4.09 4.79 -4.19
N LEU A 90 3.07 4.63 -3.38
CA LEU A 90 3.11 4.67 -1.92
C LEU A 90 3.12 3.22 -1.42
N ALA A 91 4.13 2.87 -0.64
CA ALA A 91 4.19 1.58 0.03
C ALA A 91 4.44 1.78 1.53
N LEU A 92 3.43 1.49 2.33
CA LEU A 92 3.47 1.56 3.78
C LEU A 92 3.27 0.16 4.37
N SER A 93 3.94 -0.08 5.49
CA SER A 93 3.75 -1.28 6.28
C SER A 93 3.86 -0.97 7.76
N GLY A 94 3.21 -1.78 8.58
CA GLY A 94 3.32 -1.71 10.04
C GLY A 94 2.41 -2.76 10.67
N GLY A 95 2.11 -2.58 11.95
CA GLY A 95 1.28 -3.53 12.68
C GLY A 95 1.27 -3.25 14.18
N GLY A 96 0.29 -3.85 14.85
CA GLY A 96 0.02 -3.75 16.27
C GLY A 96 -0.93 -4.88 16.69
N ASP A 97 -0.87 -5.28 17.96
CA ASP A 97 -1.81 -6.25 18.55
C ASP A 97 -2.02 -7.56 17.75
N GLY A 98 -0.94 -8.07 17.15
CA GLY A 98 -0.96 -9.31 16.37
C GLY A 98 -1.56 -9.17 14.96
N VAL A 99 -1.81 -7.94 14.51
CA VAL A 99 -2.24 -7.61 13.15
C VAL A 99 -1.11 -6.90 12.41
N THR A 100 -0.92 -7.27 11.14
CA THR A 100 -0.01 -6.62 10.20
C THR A 100 -0.80 -5.88 9.14
N TYR A 101 -0.32 -4.72 8.73
CA TYR A 101 -0.93 -3.90 7.68
C TYR A 101 0.08 -3.60 6.58
N LYS A 102 -0.39 -3.63 5.33
CA LYS A 102 0.32 -3.16 4.15
C LYS A 102 -0.61 -2.28 3.34
N LEU A 103 -0.27 -1.01 3.18
CA LEU A 103 -1.00 -0.09 2.32
C LEU A 103 -0.17 0.18 1.07
N ARG A 104 -0.75 -0.11 -0.10
CA ARG A 104 -0.14 0.14 -1.40
C ARG A 104 -1.06 1.05 -2.19
N ALA A 105 -0.58 2.19 -2.67
CA ALA A 105 -1.41 3.09 -3.45
C ALA A 105 -0.61 3.84 -4.51
N LEU A 106 -1.20 4.09 -5.66
CA LEU A 106 -0.72 5.07 -6.61
C LEU A 106 -1.25 6.44 -6.20
N SER A 107 -0.35 7.41 -6.04
CA SER A 107 -0.70 8.81 -5.84
C SER A 107 -0.92 9.52 -7.18
N ILE A 108 -2.08 10.14 -7.35
CA ILE A 108 -2.53 10.73 -8.60
C ILE A 108 -2.75 12.23 -8.36
N PRO A 109 -1.82 13.09 -8.84
CA PRO A 109 -2.00 14.53 -8.77
C PRO A 109 -3.18 14.97 -9.66
N GLU A 110 -4.11 15.73 -9.10
CA GLU A 110 -5.27 16.26 -9.81
C GLU A 110 -5.02 17.73 -10.17
N GLY A 111 -4.23 17.92 -11.23
CA GLY A 111 -3.85 19.24 -11.75
C GLY A 111 -2.33 19.45 -11.82
N GLY A 112 -1.91 20.56 -12.44
CA GLY A 112 -0.49 20.87 -12.70
C GLY A 112 0.22 21.73 -11.65
N GLY A 113 -0.41 22.01 -10.51
CA GLY A 113 0.12 22.92 -9.48
C GLY A 113 0.46 22.24 -8.16
N SER A 114 1.22 22.92 -7.29
CA SER A 114 1.50 22.47 -5.91
C SER A 114 0.23 22.36 -5.05
N ASP A 115 -0.84 23.04 -5.46
CA ASP A 115 -2.16 23.04 -4.82
C ASP A 115 -3.19 22.12 -5.50
N ALA A 116 -2.75 21.35 -6.49
CA ALA A 116 -3.56 20.33 -7.14
C ALA A 116 -4.17 19.38 -6.09
N GLY A 117 -5.36 18.87 -6.38
CA GLY A 117 -5.94 17.77 -5.60
C GLY A 117 -4.99 16.58 -5.59
N MET A 118 -5.20 15.65 -4.67
CA MET A 118 -4.50 14.38 -4.67
C MET A 118 -5.54 13.30 -4.47
N SER A 119 -5.57 12.34 -5.40
CA SER A 119 -6.29 11.09 -5.20
C SER A 119 -5.32 9.95 -5.00
N LEU A 120 -5.77 8.93 -4.28
CA LEU A 120 -5.07 7.67 -4.08
C LEU A 120 -5.92 6.56 -4.67
N ARG A 121 -5.27 5.60 -5.32
CA ARG A 121 -5.90 4.35 -5.73
C ARG A 121 -5.01 3.20 -5.32
N GLY A 122 -5.55 2.27 -4.54
CA GLY A 122 -4.71 1.29 -3.88
C GLY A 122 -5.44 0.12 -3.26
N SER A 123 -4.72 -0.59 -2.40
CA SER A 123 -5.23 -1.64 -1.54
C SER A 123 -4.67 -1.52 -0.14
N LEU A 124 -5.47 -1.95 0.83
CA LEU A 124 -5.05 -2.21 2.20
C LEU A 124 -5.12 -3.71 2.43
N THR A 125 -3.97 -4.32 2.67
CA THR A 125 -3.86 -5.71 3.09
C THR A 125 -3.68 -5.75 4.60
N SER A 126 -4.52 -6.53 5.28
CA SER A 126 -4.47 -6.75 6.72
C SER A 126 -4.29 -8.24 6.99
N GLY A 127 -3.41 -8.58 7.92
CA GLY A 127 -3.08 -9.97 8.22
C GLY A 127 -3.04 -10.23 9.71
N ARG A 128 -3.51 -11.39 10.16
CA ARG A 128 -3.54 -11.79 11.58
C ARG A 128 -3.39 -13.31 11.70
N VAL A 129 -2.76 -13.78 12.76
CA VAL A 129 -2.82 -15.20 13.13
C VAL A 129 -4.06 -15.45 14.00
N ASP A 130 -4.94 -16.36 13.56
CA ASP A 130 -6.10 -16.77 14.34
C ASP A 130 -5.65 -17.52 15.60
N SER A 131 -6.13 -17.10 16.77
CA SER A 131 -5.69 -17.67 18.05
C SER A 131 -6.28 -19.05 18.34
N ALA A 132 -7.36 -19.46 17.67
CA ALA A 132 -8.02 -20.74 17.88
C ALA A 132 -7.50 -21.82 16.92
N SER A 133 -7.27 -21.50 15.65
CA SER A 133 -6.76 -22.44 14.64
C SER A 133 -5.24 -22.34 14.44
N GLY A 134 -4.61 -21.21 14.79
CA GLY A 134 -3.20 -20.94 14.48
C GLY A 134 -2.93 -20.62 13.01
N GLU A 135 -3.98 -20.48 12.19
CA GLU A 135 -3.88 -20.16 10.76
C GLU A 135 -3.62 -18.67 10.55
N TYR A 136 -2.86 -18.33 9.50
CA TYR A 136 -2.69 -16.95 9.07
C TYR A 136 -3.86 -16.54 8.18
N CYS A 137 -4.60 -15.54 8.65
CA CYS A 137 -5.65 -14.84 7.95
C CYS A 137 -5.06 -13.62 7.26
N GLU A 138 -5.39 -13.41 5.99
CA GLU A 138 -5.11 -12.17 5.28
C GLU A 138 -6.41 -11.70 4.62
N THR A 139 -6.59 -10.38 4.52
CA THR A 139 -7.64 -9.75 3.73
C THR A 139 -7.03 -8.61 2.94
N SER A 140 -7.39 -8.48 1.67
CA SER A 140 -6.98 -7.35 0.85
C SER A 140 -8.19 -6.64 0.27
N ASP A 141 -8.42 -5.40 0.69
CA ASP A 141 -9.51 -4.57 0.20
C ASP A 141 -8.96 -3.46 -0.70
N SER A 142 -9.54 -3.31 -1.89
CA SER A 142 -9.18 -2.20 -2.78
C SER A 142 -9.94 -0.91 -2.44
N PHE A 143 -9.28 0.23 -2.64
CA PHE A 143 -9.84 1.53 -2.34
C PHE A 143 -9.51 2.60 -3.39
N THR A 144 -10.35 3.62 -3.41
CA THR A 144 -10.02 4.95 -3.90
C THR A 144 -10.12 5.95 -2.75
N ALA A 145 -9.33 7.01 -2.78
CA ALA A 145 -9.39 8.04 -1.75
C ALA A 145 -9.16 9.42 -2.33
N GLN A 146 -9.90 10.41 -1.84
CA GLN A 146 -9.82 11.80 -2.27
C GLN A 146 -9.33 12.68 -1.14
N ARG A 147 -8.30 13.50 -1.37
CA ARG A 147 -7.84 14.46 -0.36
C ARG A 147 -8.92 15.51 -0.08
N ILE A 148 -9.29 15.64 1.19
CA ILE A 148 -10.30 16.60 1.68
C ILE A 148 -9.69 17.73 2.53
N SER A 149 -8.47 17.55 3.06
CA SER A 149 -7.72 18.60 3.76
C SER A 149 -6.21 18.35 3.71
N ARG A 150 -5.39 19.37 4.02
CA ARG A 150 -3.93 19.32 4.10
C ARG A 150 -3.43 19.48 5.53
#